data_AF-M7SI19-F1
#
_entry.id   AF-M7SI19-F1
#
_cell.length_a   1.000
_cell.length_b   1.000
_cell.length_c   1.000
_cell.angle_alpha   90.00
_cell.angle_beta   90.00
_cell.angle_gamma   90.00
#
_symmetry.space_group_name_H-M   'P 1'
#
loop_
_entity.id
_entity.type
_entity.pdbx_description
1 polymer ?
#
loop_
_entity_poly.entity_id
_entity_poly.type
_entity_poly.pdbx_seq_one_letter_code
_entity_poly.pdbx_strand_id
1 'polypeptide(L)'
;MPGTDALFCARLARDAGIAVLDADYRKGPEHTFPRALHDAEDVLRWVAAQSHRFDRTPVAVSGFSAGGTIAVAAATTLRKQLEGLISI
;
A
#
# COMPACT_ATOMS: atom_id res chain seq x y z
N MET A 1 11.91 8.80 9.01
CA MET A 1 12.57 9.58 7.93
C MET A 1 12.18 8.96 6.60
N PRO A 2 12.16 9.69 5.48
CA PRO A 2 12.05 9.07 4.17
C PRO A 2 13.08 7.93 4.05
N GLY A 3 12.65 6.73 3.67
CA GLY A 3 13.54 5.58 3.50
C GLY A 3 13.90 4.78 4.76
N THR A 4 13.28 5.04 5.94
CA THR A 4 13.48 4.16 7.12
C THR A 4 13.02 2.72 6.84
N ASP A 5 12.01 2.54 5.99
CA ASP A 5 11.43 1.23 5.69
C ASP A 5 12.07 0.56 4.47
N ALA A 6 12.97 1.25 3.75
CA ALA A 6 13.59 0.74 2.53
C ALA A 6 14.34 -0.58 2.74
N LEU A 7 15.03 -0.74 3.87
CA LEU A 7 15.71 -1.99 4.22
C LEU A 7 14.73 -3.13 4.50
N PHE A 8 13.60 -2.81 5.14
CA PHE A 8 12.54 -3.78 5.38
C PHE A 8 11.88 -4.20 4.05
N CYS A 9 11.50 -3.24 3.20
CA CYS A 9 10.92 -3.49 1.89
C CYS A 9 11.85 -4.31 0.99
N ALA A 10 13.14 -3.95 0.92
CA ALA A 10 14.12 -4.68 0.12
C ALA A 10 14.34 -6.11 0.64
N ARG A 11 14.39 -6.30 1.96
CA ARG A 11 14.47 -7.63 2.58
C ARG A 11 13.23 -8.45 2.26
N LEU A 12 12.03 -7.89 2.44
CA LEU A 12 10.77 -8.57 2.17
C LEU A 12 10.65 -8.96 0.69
N ALA A 13 10.98 -8.06 -0.23
CA ALA A 13 10.96 -8.33 -1.67
C ALA A 13 11.88 -9.49 -2.03
N ARG A 14 13.10 -9.50 -1.47
CA ARG A 14 14.08 -10.57 -1.70
C ARG A 14 13.62 -11.90 -1.08
N ASP A 15 13.22 -11.88 0.18
CA ASP A 15 12.96 -13.11 0.95
C ASP A 15 11.64 -13.78 0.51
N ALA A 16 10.63 -13.00 0.11
CA ALA A 16 9.35 -13.52 -0.37
C ALA A 16 9.25 -13.63 -1.90
N GLY A 17 10.22 -13.09 -2.66
CA GLY A 17 10.21 -13.13 -4.12
C GLY A 17 9.07 -12.33 -4.75
N ILE A 18 8.63 -11.25 -4.08
CA ILE A 18 7.50 -10.41 -4.51
C ILE A 18 7.95 -8.99 -4.82
N ALA A 19 7.18 -8.29 -5.66
CA ALA A 19 7.31 -6.84 -5.79
C ALA A 19 6.77 -6.16 -4.52
N VAL A 20 7.55 -5.24 -3.94
CA VAL A 20 7.14 -4.41 -2.80
C VAL A 20 7.13 -2.95 -3.23
N LEU A 21 6.02 -2.27 -2.99
CA LEU A 21 5.87 -0.84 -3.25
C LEU A 21 5.84 -0.10 -1.91
N ASP A 22 6.86 0.71 -1.68
CA ASP A 22 6.91 1.63 -0.54
C ASP A 22 6.16 2.91 -0.89
N ALA A 23 5.08 3.20 -0.18
CA ALA A 23 4.17 4.30 -0.47
C ALA A 23 4.50 5.52 0.39
N ASP A 24 5.16 6.53 -0.19
CA ASP A 24 5.46 7.78 0.50
C ASP A 24 4.22 8.70 0.56
N TYR A 25 3.29 8.35 1.45
CA TYR A 25 2.06 9.11 1.66
C TYR A 25 2.33 10.43 2.41
N ARG A 26 1.45 11.41 2.20
CA ARG A 26 1.50 12.71 2.87
C ARG A 26 1.35 12.59 4.40
N LYS A 27 2.20 13.30 5.14
CA LYS A 27 2.28 13.24 6.61
C LYS A 27 1.70 14.51 7.25
N GLY A 28 1.23 14.36 8.49
CA GLY A 28 0.85 15.50 9.32
C GLY A 28 2.06 16.14 9.98
N PRO A 29 1.95 17.41 10.43
CA PRO A 29 0.72 18.22 10.50
C PRO A 29 0.31 18.92 9.20
N GLU A 30 1.18 18.99 8.19
CA GLU A 30 0.96 19.74 6.94
C GLU A 30 -0.20 19.17 6.11
N HIS A 31 -0.41 17.85 6.22
CA HIS A 31 -1.48 17.13 5.55
C HIS A 31 -2.26 16.30 6.57
N THR A 32 -3.31 16.89 7.13
CA THR A 32 -4.19 16.23 8.08
C THR A 32 -5.10 15.20 7.40
N PHE A 33 -5.81 14.42 8.22
CA PHE A 33 -6.81 13.47 7.73
C PHE A 33 -7.79 14.13 6.75
N PRO A 34 -8.14 13.49 5.61
CA PRO A 34 -7.84 12.10 5.20
C PRO A 34 -6.69 11.95 4.19
N ARG A 35 -5.73 12.88 4.11
CA ARG A 35 -4.75 12.91 2.98
C ARG A 35 -3.91 11.65 2.84
N ALA A 36 -3.37 11.12 3.93
CA ALA A 36 -2.59 9.88 3.91
C ALA A 36 -3.40 8.66 3.43
N LEU A 37 -4.69 8.60 3.79
CA LEU A 37 -5.60 7.54 3.35
C LEU A 37 -5.85 7.62 1.85
N HIS A 38 -6.13 8.83 1.33
CA HIS A 38 -6.32 9.01 -0.11
C HIS A 38 -5.09 8.61 -0.92
N ASP A 39 -3.89 8.95 -0.44
CA ASP A 39 -2.65 8.56 -1.13
C ASP A 39 -2.49 7.03 -1.17
N ALA A 40 -2.79 6.34 -0.07
CA ALA A 40 -2.75 4.87 -0.03
C ALA A 40 -3.78 4.23 -0.96
N GLU A 41 -5.00 4.79 -1.03
CA GLU A 41 -6.02 4.34 -1.98
C GLU A 41 -5.60 4.56 -3.44
N ASP A 42 -4.97 5.69 -3.74
CA ASP A 42 -4.49 6.01 -5.09
C ASP A 42 -3.38 5.03 -5.53
N VAL A 43 -2.49 4.63 -4.62
CA VAL A 43 -1.49 3.58 -4.89
C VAL A 43 -2.17 2.25 -5.23
N LEU A 44 -3.17 1.84 -4.45
CA LEU A 44 -3.89 0.58 -4.69
C LEU A 44 -4.64 0.57 -6.02
N ARG A 45 -5.33 1.68 -6.35
CA ARG A 45 -5.99 1.83 -7.66
C ARG A 45 -4.98 1.81 -8.80
N TRP A 46 -3.82 2.46 -8.61
CA TRP A 46 -2.76 2.45 -9.61
C TRP A 46 -2.23 1.04 -9.84
N VAL A 47 -1.90 0.29 -8.79
CA VAL A 47 -1.44 -1.12 -8.89
C VAL A 47 -2.47 -1.98 -9.60
N ALA A 48 -3.76 -1.85 -9.24
CA ALA A 48 -4.85 -2.58 -9.89
C ALA A 48 -4.96 -2.28 -11.40
N ALA A 49 -4.65 -1.05 -11.82
CA ALA A 49 -4.64 -0.67 -13.23
C ALA A 49 -3.40 -1.16 -13.99
N GLN A 50 -2.30 -1.52 -13.30
CA GLN A 50 -1.04 -1.97 -13.90
C GLN A 50 -1.00 -3.48 -14.19
N SER A 51 -2.10 -4.08 -14.66
CA SER A 51 -2.20 -5.54 -14.91
C SER A 51 -1.22 -6.12 -15.94
N HIS A 52 -0.55 -5.28 -16.73
CA HIS A 52 0.51 -5.68 -17.66
C HIS A 52 1.90 -5.74 -16.99
N ARG A 53 2.05 -5.12 -15.82
CA ARG A 53 3.31 -4.98 -15.08
C ARG A 53 3.32 -5.87 -13.84
N PHE A 54 2.17 -6.05 -13.22
CA PHE A 54 1.97 -6.98 -12.11
C PHE A 54 0.95 -8.01 -12.55
N ASP A 55 1.28 -9.29 -12.38
CA ASP A 55 0.29 -10.35 -12.54
C ASP A 55 -0.92 -10.05 -11.66
N ARG A 56 -2.11 -10.54 -12.04
CA ARG A 56 -3.34 -10.41 -11.25
C ARG A 56 -3.32 -11.31 -10.00
N THR A 57 -2.18 -11.39 -9.34
CA THR A 57 -2.03 -12.04 -8.04
C THR A 57 -2.65 -11.16 -6.96
N PRO A 58 -3.09 -11.76 -5.84
CA PRO A 58 -3.61 -11.00 -4.72
C PRO A 58 -2.57 -9.98 -4.22
N VAL A 59 -2.99 -8.73 -4.12
CA VAL A 59 -2.24 -7.62 -3.54
C VAL A 59 -2.39 -7.70 -2.02
N ALA A 60 -1.27 -7.84 -1.33
CA ALA A 60 -1.21 -7.70 0.12
C ALA A 60 -0.88 -6.23 0.48
N VAL A 61 -1.51 -5.73 1.53
CA VAL A 61 -1.19 -4.42 2.13
C VAL A 61 -0.61 -4.62 3.53
N SER A 62 0.39 -3.83 3.89
CA SER A 62 0.96 -3.84 5.23
C SER A 62 1.47 -2.46 5.63
N GLY A 63 1.76 -2.28 6.92
CA GLY A 63 2.36 -1.07 7.45
C GLY A 63 2.57 -1.16 8.96
N PHE A 64 3.40 -0.27 9.50
CA PHE A 64 3.72 -0.21 10.92
C PHE A 64 3.07 1.03 11.57
N SER A 65 2.62 0.90 12.83
CA SER A 65 2.01 2.00 13.58
C SER A 65 0.87 2.67 12.79
N ALA A 66 0.94 3.99 12.55
CA ALA A 66 -0.03 4.72 11.73
C ALA A 66 -0.17 4.15 10.31
N GLY A 67 0.91 3.64 9.71
CA GLY A 67 0.88 2.99 8.40
C GLY A 67 0.03 1.73 8.39
N GLY A 68 -0.02 0.98 9.50
CA GLY A 68 -0.89 -0.19 9.63
C GLY A 68 -2.37 0.19 9.64
N THR A 69 -2.73 1.25 10.37
CA THR A 69 -4.09 1.81 10.33
C THR A 69 -4.48 2.29 8.94
N ILE A 70 -3.58 3.01 8.25
CA ILE A 70 -3.81 3.48 6.88
C ILE A 70 -3.99 2.30 5.91
N ALA A 71 -3.14 1.27 6.00
CA ALA A 71 -3.21 0.09 5.15
C ALA A 71 -4.55 -0.66 5.29
N VAL A 72 -4.98 -0.93 6.52
CA VAL A 72 -6.27 -1.60 6.78
C VAL A 72 -7.44 -0.74 6.32
N ALA A 73 -7.41 0.57 6.59
CA ALA A 73 -8.47 1.49 6.18
C ALA A 73 -8.59 1.54 4.65
N ALA A 74 -7.48 1.72 3.92
CA ALA A 74 -7.48 1.79 2.46
C ALA A 74 -7.99 0.48 1.83
N ALA A 75 -7.51 -0.67 2.30
CA ALA A 75 -7.98 -1.96 1.82
C ALA A 75 -9.47 -2.17 2.11
N THR A 76 -9.94 -1.75 3.29
CA THR A 76 -11.37 -1.85 3.65
C THR A 76 -12.23 -0.97 2.75
N THR A 77 -11.82 0.28 2.49
CA THR A 77 -12.53 1.20 1.60
C THR A 77 -12.64 0.63 0.19
N LEU A 78 -11.56 0.04 -0.33
CA LEU A 78 -11.50 -0.43 -1.72
C LEU A 78 -11.92 -1.89 -1.90
N ARG A 79 -12.23 -2.63 -0.83
CA ARG A 79 -12.54 -4.06 -0.87
C ARG A 79 -13.58 -4.44 -1.93
N LYS A 80 -14.66 -3.65 -2.03
CA LYS A 80 -15.73 -3.90 -3.02
C LYS A 80 -15.33 -3.54 -4.45
N GLN A 81 -14.45 -2.57 -4.61
CA GLN A 81 -13.99 -2.10 -5.92
C GLN A 81 -12.90 -3.01 -6.50
N LEU A 82 -12.10 -3.63 -5.62
CA LEU A 82 -10.94 -4.46 -5.96
C LEU A 82 -11.14 -5.91 -5.49
N GLU A 83 -12.38 -6.42 -5.64
CA GLU A 83 -12.74 -7.78 -5.25
C GLU A 83 -11.88 -8.82 -5.98
N GLY A 84 -11.34 -9.79 -5.24
CA GLY A 84 -10.41 -10.79 -5.77
C GLY A 84 -8.97 -10.32 -5.92
N LEU A 85 -8.71 -9.00 -5.87
CA LEU A 85 -7.35 -8.44 -5.87
C LEU A 85 -6.85 -8.17 -4.46
N ILE A 86 -7.70 -7.67 -3.55
CA ILE A 86 -7.32 -7.38 -2.16
C ILE A 86 -7.99 -8.37 -1.21
N SER A 87 -7.20 -9.02 -0.35
CA SER A 87 -7.66 -9.81 0.78
C SER A 87 -7.16 -9.16 2.08
N ILE A 88 -8.06 -9.02 3.05
CA ILE A 88 -7.79 -8.42 4.38
C ILE A 88 -7.78 -9.54 5.41
#